data_AF-A0A377LQX3-F1
#
_entry.id   AF-A0A377LQX3-F1
#
_cell.length_a   1.000
_cell.length_b   1.000
_cell.length_c   1.000
_cell.angle_alpha   90.00
_cell.angle_beta   90.00
_cell.angle_gamma   90.00
#
_symmetry.space_group_name_H-M   'P 1'
#
loop_
_entity.id
_entity.type
_entity.pdbx_description
1 polymer ?
#
loop_
_entity_poly.entity_id
_entity_poly.type
_entity_poly.pdbx_seq_one_letter_code
_entity_poly.pdbx_strand_id
1 'polypeptide(L)'
;MIGKIEEVFTRQANFSADIAHEIRTPITNLVTQTEIALSQDRTQRELEDVLYSSLEEYNRMTKMVSDMLFLAQADNNQLIPDRVMFDLRAEVMKVFDFSKPGPKNAISRSNLTGCPAWLREIHKCQKGDQ
;
A
#
# COMPACT_ATOMS: atom_id res chain seq x y z
N MET A 1 -7.01 21.44 31.53
CA MET A 1 -5.74 20.84 31.09
C MET A 1 -5.84 19.31 30.96
N ILE A 2 -6.44 18.60 31.92
CA ILE A 2 -6.74 17.15 31.81
C ILE A 2 -7.63 16.81 30.62
N GLY A 3 -8.75 17.53 30.40
CA GLY A 3 -9.65 17.24 29.28
C GLY A 3 -9.01 17.34 27.89
N LYS A 4 -7.96 18.16 27.72
CA LYS A 4 -7.24 18.28 26.43
C LYS A 4 -6.29 17.10 26.19
N ILE A 5 -5.73 16.52 27.26
CA ILE A 5 -4.89 15.32 27.18
C ILE A 5 -5.76 14.09 26.90
N GLU A 6 -6.90 13.99 27.60
CA GLU A 6 -7.87 12.91 27.46
C GLU A 6 -8.48 12.87 26.05
N GLU A 7 -8.75 14.04 25.45
CA GLU A 7 -9.19 14.17 24.07
C GLU A 7 -8.13 13.67 23.06
N VAL A 8 -6.85 14.01 23.26
CA VAL A 8 -5.75 13.56 22.41
C VAL A 8 -5.57 12.04 22.47
N PHE A 9 -5.60 11.45 23.67
CA PHE A 9 -5.52 10.00 23.82
C PHE A 9 -6.72 9.28 23.19
N THR A 10 -7.92 9.83 23.33
CA THR A 10 -9.13 9.24 22.74
C THR A 10 -9.08 9.28 21.21
N ARG A 11 -8.63 10.39 20.61
CA ARG A 11 -8.45 10.49 19.15
C ARG A 11 -7.42 9.51 18.62
N GLN A 12 -6.28 9.36 19.32
CA GLN A 12 -5.25 8.40 18.94
C GLN A 12 -5.75 6.95 19.00
N ALA A 13 -6.50 6.61 20.05
CA ALA A 13 -7.07 5.28 20.22
C ALA A 13 -8.10 4.96 19.12
N ASN A 14 -9.00 5.90 18.82
CA ASN A 14 -9.99 5.73 17.76
C ASN A 14 -9.33 5.58 16.39
N PHE A 15 -8.34 6.42 16.08
CA PHE A 15 -7.59 6.32 14.82
C PHE A 15 -6.85 4.97 14.69
N SER A 16 -6.24 4.49 15.76
CA SER A 16 -5.57 3.18 15.76
C SER A 16 -6.56 2.03 15.56
N ALA A 17 -7.76 2.13 16.14
CA ALA A 17 -8.83 1.16 15.94
C ALA A 17 -9.31 1.14 14.49
N ASP A 18 -9.51 2.31 13.87
CA ASP A 18 -9.94 2.44 12.48
C ASP A 18 -8.93 1.80 11.53
N ILE A 19 -7.62 2.07 11.70
CA ILE A 19 -6.57 1.45 10.90
C ILE A 19 -6.53 -0.07 11.09
N ALA A 20 -6.69 -0.56 12.33
CA ALA A 20 -6.73 -1.99 12.59
C ALA A 20 -7.92 -2.68 11.90
N HIS A 21 -9.07 -2.00 11.84
CA HIS A 21 -10.25 -2.48 11.11
C HIS A 21 -10.00 -2.50 9.60
N GLU A 22 -9.43 -1.43 9.03
CA GLU A 22 -9.13 -1.34 7.61
C GLU A 22 -8.06 -2.35 7.16
N ILE A 23 -7.07 -2.68 8.01
CA ILE A 23 -6.05 -3.71 7.74
C ILE A 23 -6.60 -5.14 7.86
N ARG A 24 -7.62 -5.37 8.69
CA ARG A 24 -8.21 -6.71 8.86
C ARG A 24 -8.78 -7.26 7.56
N THR A 25 -9.41 -6.40 6.77
CA THR A 25 -10.05 -6.76 5.49
C THR A 25 -9.07 -7.33 4.47
N PRO A 26 -7.98 -6.63 4.05
CA PRO A 26 -7.01 -7.17 3.10
C PRO A 26 -6.30 -8.42 3.63
N ILE A 27 -6.03 -8.51 4.94
CA ILE A 27 -5.45 -9.72 5.54
C ILE A 27 -6.41 -10.91 5.39
N THR A 28 -7.69 -10.70 5.71
CA THR A 28 -8.70 -11.76 5.58
C THR A 28 -8.83 -12.23 4.14
N ASN A 29 -8.81 -11.29 3.18
CA ASN A 29 -8.80 -11.61 1.75
C ASN A 29 -7.58 -12.45 1.35
N LEU A 30 -6.38 -12.03 1.75
CA LEU A 30 -5.13 -12.75 1.46
C LEU A 30 -5.15 -14.17 2.02
N VAL A 31 -5.58 -14.35 3.27
CA VAL A 31 -5.70 -15.67 3.90
C VAL A 31 -6.69 -16.54 3.13
N THR A 32 -7.89 -16.01 2.87
CA THR A 32 -8.95 -16.75 2.17
C THR A 32 -8.53 -17.14 0.75
N GLN A 33 -7.90 -16.23 0.01
CA GLN A 33 -7.38 -16.50 -1.34
C GLN A 33 -6.30 -17.58 -1.31
N THR A 34 -5.43 -17.54 -0.31
CA THR A 34 -4.35 -18.53 -0.14
C THR A 34 -4.93 -19.90 0.20
N GLU A 35 -5.88 -20.00 1.14
CA GLU A 35 -6.57 -21.25 1.48
C GLU A 35 -7.28 -21.85 0.27
N ILE A 36 -8.00 -21.02 -0.50
CA ILE A 36 -8.68 -21.43 -1.73
C ILE A 36 -7.68 -21.89 -2.81
N ALA A 37 -6.53 -21.24 -2.93
CA ALA A 37 -5.48 -21.62 -3.86
C ALA A 37 -4.82 -22.96 -3.47
N LEU A 38 -4.70 -23.25 -2.18
CA LEU A 38 -4.11 -24.48 -1.66
C LEU A 38 -5.09 -25.67 -1.59
N SER A 39 -6.41 -25.41 -1.61
CA SER A 39 -7.44 -26.45 -1.44
C SER A 39 -7.59 -27.44 -2.60
N GLN A 40 -7.11 -27.10 -3.80
CA GLN A 40 -7.24 -27.93 -5.00
C GLN A 40 -6.17 -27.57 -6.05
N ASP A 41 -5.93 -28.47 -7.00
CA ASP A 41 -5.06 -28.18 -8.13
C ASP A 41 -5.59 -27.00 -8.97
N ARG A 42 -4.68 -26.12 -9.36
CA ARG A 42 -4.95 -24.89 -10.11
C ARG A 42 -4.14 -24.84 -11.38
N THR A 43 -4.70 -24.22 -12.41
CA THR A 43 -3.93 -23.85 -13.60
C THR A 43 -2.92 -22.75 -13.26
N GLN A 44 -1.84 -22.67 -14.03
CA GLN A 44 -0.87 -21.57 -13.89
C GLN A 44 -1.53 -20.19 -13.97
N ARG A 45 -2.54 -20.03 -14.84
CA ARG A 45 -3.24 -18.76 -15.02
C ARG A 45 -4.02 -18.35 -13.76
N GLU A 46 -4.71 -19.29 -13.12
CA GLU A 46 -5.44 -18.99 -11.89
C GLU A 46 -4.49 -18.62 -10.74
N LEU A 47 -3.32 -19.25 -10.67
CA LEU A 47 -2.28 -18.89 -9.70
C LEU A 47 -1.72 -17.48 -9.97
N GLU A 48 -1.47 -17.13 -11.24
CA GLU A 48 -1.09 -15.77 -11.63
C GLU A 48 -2.16 -14.75 -11.17
N ASP A 49 -3.44 -15.03 -11.38
CA ASP A 49 -4.55 -14.16 -10.98
C ASP A 49 -4.62 -13.97 -9.44
N VAL A 50 -4.42 -15.05 -8.66
CA VAL A 50 -4.35 -14.97 -7.19
C VAL A 50 -3.17 -14.10 -6.74
N LEU A 51 -2.01 -14.24 -7.38
CA LEU A 51 -0.82 -13.44 -7.06
C LEU A 51 -1.03 -11.95 -7.39
N TYR A 52 -1.69 -11.63 -8.52
CA TYR A 52 -2.05 -10.25 -8.83
C TYR A 52 -3.04 -9.67 -7.82
N SER A 53 -4.06 -10.42 -7.43
CA SER A 53 -4.99 -9.97 -6.39
C SER A 53 -4.29 -9.77 -5.06
N SER A 54 -3.37 -10.67 -4.68
CA SER A 54 -2.58 -10.53 -3.46
C SER A 54 -1.68 -9.29 -3.50
N LEU A 55 -1.06 -9.00 -4.65
CA LEU A 55 -0.25 -7.80 -4.85
C LEU A 55 -1.06 -6.52 -4.68
N GLU A 56 -2.31 -6.49 -5.13
CA GLU A 56 -3.20 -5.35 -4.91
C GLU A 56 -3.44 -5.11 -3.41
N GLU A 57 -3.71 -6.16 -2.64
CA GLU A 57 -3.92 -6.05 -1.19
C GLU A 57 -2.64 -5.63 -0.46
N TYR A 58 -1.46 -6.14 -0.84
CA TYR A 58 -0.19 -5.67 -0.29
C TYR A 58 0.06 -4.18 -0.56
N ASN A 59 -0.26 -3.70 -1.77
CA ASN A 59 -0.15 -2.28 -2.10
C ASN A 59 -1.11 -1.42 -1.27
N ARG A 60 -2.35 -1.89 -1.07
CA ARG A 60 -3.33 -1.23 -0.18
C ARG A 60 -2.81 -1.13 1.25
N MET A 61 -2.30 -2.23 1.81
CA MET A 61 -1.72 -2.26 3.15
C MET A 61 -0.49 -1.34 3.28
N THR A 62 0.39 -1.35 2.28
CA THR A 62 1.56 -0.45 2.24
C THR A 62 1.16 1.01 2.26
N LYS A 63 0.11 1.38 1.50
CA LYS A 63 -0.44 2.73 1.52
C LYS A 63 -0.99 3.10 2.90
N MET A 64 -1.79 2.23 3.53
CA MET A 64 -2.33 2.49 4.88
C MET A 64 -1.24 2.71 5.94
N VAL A 65 -0.17 1.91 5.90
CA VAL A 65 1.00 2.10 6.78
C VAL A 65 1.70 3.43 6.49
N SER A 66 1.84 3.78 5.22
CA SER A 66 2.47 5.04 4.82
C SER A 66 1.66 6.26 5.27
N ASP A 67 0.34 6.20 5.14
CA ASP A 67 -0.59 7.24 5.61
C ASP A 67 -0.51 7.38 7.13
N MET A 68 -0.39 6.27 7.88
CA MET A 68 -0.20 6.29 9.33
C MET A 68 1.13 6.94 9.75
N LEU A 69 2.23 6.61 9.05
CA LEU A 69 3.53 7.23 9.30
C LEU A 69 3.51 8.73 8.97
N PHE A 70 2.83 9.12 7.88
CA PHE A 70 2.68 10.52 7.49
C PHE A 70 1.93 11.32 8.56
N LEU A 71 0.82 10.79 9.07
CA LEU A 71 0.05 11.44 10.14
C LEU A 71 0.86 11.54 11.44
N ALA A 72 1.56 10.48 11.83
CA ALA A 72 2.44 10.52 13.00
C ALA A 72 3.54 11.57 12.88
N GLN A 73 4.12 11.76 11.69
CA GLN A 73 5.10 12.82 11.43
C GLN A 73 4.46 14.23 11.48
N ALA A 74 3.22 14.36 11.00
CA ALA A 74 2.46 15.61 11.03
C ALA A 74 2.22 16.08 12.47
N ASP A 75 1.75 15.16 13.33
CA ASP A 75 1.43 15.44 14.74
C ASP A 75 2.65 15.84 15.56
N ASN A 76 3.85 15.35 15.18
CA ASN A 76 5.11 15.69 15.84
C ASN A 76 5.80 16.94 15.25
N ASN A 77 5.12 17.73 14.41
CA ASN A 77 5.70 18.87 13.70
C ASN A 77 6.97 18.52 12.88
N GLN A 78 7.12 17.25 12.47
CA GLN A 78 8.28 16.77 11.72
C GLN A 78 8.13 16.94 10.20
N LEU A 79 6.92 17.27 9.72
CA LEU A 79 6.68 17.63 8.33
C LEU A 79 7.08 19.10 8.09
N ILE A 80 8.29 19.30 7.58
CA ILE A 80 8.76 20.61 7.11
C ILE A 80 8.64 20.62 5.57
N PRO A 81 7.60 21.24 5.00
CA PRO A 81 7.44 21.28 3.55
C PRO A 81 8.51 22.15 2.92
N ASP A 82 9.12 21.67 1.85
CA ASP A 82 10.01 22.47 1.03
C ASP A 82 9.20 23.55 0.29
N ARG A 83 9.69 24.79 0.32
CA ARG A 83 9.00 25.94 -0.27
C ARG A 83 9.62 26.26 -1.62
N VAL A 84 9.02 25.69 -2.66
CA VAL A 84 9.42 25.91 -4.05
C VAL A 84 8.34 26.65 -4.83
N MET A 85 8.74 27.42 -5.84
CA MET A 85 7.79 27.96 -6.82
C MET A 85 7.36 26.84 -7.76
N PHE A 86 6.06 26.67 -7.95
CA PHE A 86 5.49 25.67 -8.84
C PHE A 86 4.29 26.24 -9.61
N ASP A 87 3.99 25.66 -10.77
CA ASP A 87 2.81 26.01 -11.54
C ASP A 87 1.59 25.27 -10.97
N LEU A 88 0.72 26.02 -10.30
CA LEU A 88 -0.52 25.50 -9.70
C LEU A 88 -1.42 24.83 -10.75
N ARG A 89 -1.50 25.36 -11.98
CA ARG A 89 -2.32 24.76 -13.04
C ARG A 89 -1.77 23.39 -13.41
N ALA A 90 -0.45 23.30 -13.63
CA ALA A 90 0.21 22.04 -13.97
C ALA A 90 0.01 20.99 -12.87
N GLU A 91 0.13 21.39 -11.60
CA GLU A 91 -0.01 20.45 -10.47
C GLU A 91 -1.46 19.97 -10.30
N VAL A 92 -2.43 20.87 -10.43
CA VAL A 92 -3.86 20.52 -10.37
C VAL A 92 -4.25 19.57 -11.51
N MET A 93 -3.72 19.78 -12.73
CA MET A 93 -3.98 18.89 -13.86
C MET A 93 -3.50 17.45 -13.63
N LYS A 94 -2.38 17.25 -12.93
CA LYS A 94 -1.90 15.90 -12.57
C LYS A 94 -2.92 15.13 -11.71
N VAL A 95 -3.56 15.81 -10.75
CA VAL A 95 -4.59 15.21 -9.89
C VAL A 95 -5.82 14.81 -10.70
N PHE A 96 -6.22 15.66 -11.66
CA PHE A 96 -7.35 15.35 -12.55
C PHE A 96 -7.06 14.19 -13.51
N ASP A 97 -5.83 14.08 -14.01
CA ASP A 97 -5.44 12.97 -14.88
C ASP A 97 -5.34 11.64 -14.11
N PHE A 98 -4.94 11.67 -12.83
CA PHE A 98 -4.98 10.49 -11.95
C PHE A 98 -6.41 9.97 -11.72
N SER A 99 -7.41 10.87 -11.67
CA SER A 99 -8.81 10.52 -11.46
C SER A 99 -9.50 9.91 -12.69
N LYS A 100 -8.88 9.95 -13.88
CA LYS A 100 -9.46 9.29 -15.05
C LYS A 100 -9.30 7.77 -14.91
N PRO A 101 -10.39 6.99 -14.89
CA PRO A 101 -10.27 5.54 -14.88
C PRO A 101 -9.58 5.10 -16.17
N GLY A 102 -8.34 4.60 -16.05
CA GLY A 102 -7.69 3.89 -17.13
C GLY A 102 -8.49 2.64 -17.52
N PRO A 103 -8.38 2.15 -18.77
CA PRO A 103 -9.00 0.89 -19.15
C PRO A 103 -8.46 -0.22 -18.25
N LYS A 104 -9.34 -0.89 -17.50
CA LYS A 104 -8.99 -1.91 -16.49
C LYS A 104 -8.30 -3.16 -17.04
N ASN A 105 -8.06 -3.26 -18.35
CA ASN A 105 -7.59 -4.47 -19.00
C ASN A 105 -6.49 -4.15 -20.02
N ALA A 106 -5.27 -3.85 -19.56
CA ALA A 106 -4.09 -3.85 -20.42
C ALA A 106 -2.80 -4.08 -19.63
N ILE A 107 -2.70 -5.21 -18.92
CA ILE A 107 -1.38 -5.78 -18.63
C ILE A 107 -0.91 -6.42 -19.94
N SER A 108 -0.15 -5.68 -20.73
CA SER A 108 0.51 -6.26 -21.90
C SER A 108 1.55 -7.27 -21.39
N ARG A 109 1.45 -8.51 -21.88
CA ARG A 109 2.36 -9.63 -21.58
C ARG A 109 3.78 -9.44 -22.15
N SER A 110 4.14 -8.25 -22.59
CA SER A 110 5.41 -7.95 -23.26
C SER A 110 6.15 -6.86 -22.50
N ASN A 111 6.79 -7.24 -21.39
CA ASN A 111 8.08 -6.70 -20.92
C ASN A 111 8.37 -7.21 -19.49
N LEU A 112 8.63 -8.52 -19.37
CA LEU A 112 9.33 -9.09 -18.21
C LEU A 112 10.87 -9.00 -18.35
N THR A 113 11.37 -8.06 -19.15
CA THR A 113 12.82 -7.77 -19.27
C THR A 113 13.26 -6.60 -18.38
N GLY A 114 12.48 -6.28 -17.35
CA GLY A 114 12.87 -5.34 -16.30
C GLY A 114 12.67 -5.98 -14.94
N CYS A 115 13.64 -6.78 -14.48
CA CYS A 115 13.67 -7.30 -13.12
C CYS A 115 13.53 -6.12 -12.13
N PRO A 116 12.42 -6.02 -11.37
CA PRO A 116 12.19 -4.91 -10.46
C PRO A 116 13.30 -4.83 -9.41
N ALA A 117 13.69 -3.61 -9.01
CA ALA A 117 14.78 -3.39 -8.06
C ALA A 117 14.61 -4.19 -6.75
N TRP A 118 13.37 -4.37 -6.27
CA TRP A 118 13.06 -5.13 -5.06
C TRP A 118 13.37 -6.63 -5.16
N LEU A 119 13.42 -7.21 -6.37
CA LEU A 119 13.76 -8.62 -6.58
C LEU A 119 15.27 -8.89 -6.44
N ARG A 120 16.12 -7.86 -6.59
CA ARG A 120 17.57 -7.96 -6.34
C ARG A 120 17.90 -7.93 -4.84
N GLU A 121 17.09 -7.24 -4.05
CA GLU A 121 17.25 -7.16 -2.59
C GLU A 121 17.02 -8.53 -1.93
N ILE A 122 15.98 -9.26 -2.38
CA ILE A 122 15.62 -10.58 -1.83
C ILE A 122 16.72 -11.63 -2.11
N HIS A 123 17.33 -11.61 -3.30
CA HIS A 123 18.43 -12.53 -3.62
C HIS A 123 19.76 -12.19 -2.91
N LYS A 124 19.98 -10.93 -2.51
CA LYS A 124 21.11 -10.58 -1.63
C LYS A 124 20.91 -11.09 -0.21
N CYS A 125 19.67 -11.13 0.29
CA CYS A 125 19.35 -11.61 1.63
C CYS A 125 19.58 -13.13 1.79
N GLN A 126 19.39 -13.93 0.74
CA GLN A 126 19.64 -15.39 0.78
C GLN A 126 21.10 -15.82 0.66
N LYS A 127 22.03 -14.92 0.31
CA LYS A 127 23.48 -15.24 0.20
C LYS A 127 24.33 -14.67 1.34
N GLY A 128 23.69 -14.12 2.37
CA GLY A 128 24.36 -13.48 3.52
C GLY A 128 24.56 -14.36 4.76
N ASP A 129 24.15 -15.63 4.73
CA ASP A 129 24.42 -16.62 5.79
C ASP A 129 25.24 -17.78 5.21
N GLN A 130 26.51 -17.51 4.94
CA GLN A 130 27.64 -18.46 4.95
C GLN A 130 28.93 -17.72 5.27
#